data_AF-A0A954W4A4-F1
#
_entry.id   AF-A0A954W4A4-F1
#
_cell.length_a   1.000
_cell.length_b   1.000
_cell.length_c   1.000
_cell.angle_alpha   90.00
_cell.angle_beta   90.00
_cell.angle_gamma   90.00
#
_symmetry.space_group_name_H-M   'P 1'
#
loop_
_entity.id
_entity.type
_entity.pdbx_description
1 polymer ?
#
loop_
_entity_poly.entity_id
_entity_poly.type
_entity_poly.pdbx_seq_one_letter_code
_entity_poly.pdbx_strand_id
1 'polypeptide(L)'
;GEPIVLSAERRLDTDDRWLVVGAHRVQDGPNPPKLKIAINGKEQPEQDAPLFDRSHRDARPICFALPRSPATSDQSIELAVSQMPGNDETPLVWRCLTVSRTHPFLRCLFDEIDNAPNAASPLPLELFGEADPPVANIRTENAANWGSSHLYVPPDEPLRLAVKQPIAIRNVPNWGEFRFLRLAMRKPEGGKLQLVIQRVDPPTSVALVAGEKQPADENARVMWQQPLGKDWIVLTRDLYADLGECQIESITLQSLDDQPALFDHIYLSRGPGDFNGIPNAR
;
A
#
# COMPACT_ATOMS: atom_id res chain seq x y z
N GLY A 1 -17.92 -21.95 25.87
CA GLY A 1 -18.26 -20.59 26.36
C GLY A 1 -19.13 -19.90 25.35
N GLU A 2 -19.79 -18.81 25.74
CA GLU A 2 -20.46 -17.92 24.79
C GLU A 2 -19.43 -17.02 24.08
N PRO A 3 -19.65 -16.61 22.82
CA PRO A 3 -18.79 -15.65 22.14
C PRO A 3 -18.74 -14.31 22.87
N ILE A 4 -17.58 -13.66 22.89
CA ILE A 4 -17.47 -12.26 23.30
C ILE A 4 -17.77 -11.41 22.06
N VAL A 5 -18.79 -10.54 22.13
CA VAL A 5 -19.18 -9.68 21.02
C VAL A 5 -18.90 -8.22 21.39
N LEU A 6 -18.16 -7.54 20.53
CA LEU A 6 -17.94 -6.11 20.57
C LEU A 6 -18.65 -5.50 19.36
N SER A 7 -19.70 -4.70 19.59
CA SER A 7 -20.42 -3.99 18.54
C SER A 7 -20.39 -2.49 18.77
N ALA A 8 -20.39 -1.74 17.66
CA ALA A 8 -20.48 -0.29 17.67
C ALA A 8 -21.20 0.18 16.40
N GLU A 9 -22.11 1.13 16.57
CA GLU A 9 -22.53 1.99 15.47
C GLU A 9 -21.51 3.11 15.31
N ARG A 10 -21.11 3.35 14.06
CA ARG A 10 -20.11 4.36 13.72
C ARG A 10 -20.55 5.12 12.48
N ARG A 11 -20.58 6.43 12.62
CA ARG A 11 -20.60 7.32 11.46
C ARG A 11 -19.21 7.32 10.82
N LEU A 12 -19.15 7.03 9.53
CA LEU A 12 -17.91 7.08 8.76
C LEU A 12 -17.66 8.48 8.23
N ASP A 13 -16.40 8.90 8.26
CA ASP A 13 -15.94 10.03 7.45
C ASP A 13 -15.93 9.64 5.96
N THR A 14 -15.96 10.64 5.09
CA THR A 14 -15.90 10.43 3.62
C THR A 14 -14.64 9.72 3.16
N ASP A 15 -13.59 9.77 3.97
CA ASP A 15 -12.28 9.21 3.67
C ASP A 15 -11.98 7.92 4.42
N ASP A 16 -12.89 7.45 5.26
CA ASP A 16 -12.73 6.15 5.92
C ASP A 16 -12.83 5.02 4.91
N ARG A 17 -11.85 4.11 4.95
CA ARG A 17 -11.72 3.01 3.98
C ARG A 17 -11.51 1.65 4.62
N TRP A 18 -11.09 1.60 5.87
CA TRP A 18 -10.63 0.36 6.50
C TRP A 18 -11.17 0.21 7.91
N LEU A 19 -11.75 -0.95 8.20
CA LEU A 19 -11.87 -1.44 9.58
C LEU A 19 -10.57 -2.15 9.94
N VAL A 20 -9.93 -1.72 11.01
CA VAL A 20 -8.70 -2.29 11.55
C VAL A 20 -9.01 -2.94 12.89
N VAL A 21 -8.85 -4.27 12.92
CA VAL A 21 -9.02 -5.10 14.12
C VAL A 21 -7.62 -5.51 14.60
N GLY A 22 -7.12 -4.78 15.58
CA GLY A 22 -5.87 -5.11 16.26
C GLY A 22 -6.11 -6.18 17.31
N ALA A 23 -6.10 -7.45 16.91
CA ALA A 23 -6.20 -8.60 17.81
C ALA A 23 -5.24 -9.68 17.36
N HIS A 24 -4.57 -10.35 18.30
CA HIS A 24 -3.61 -11.41 17.98
C HIS A 24 -3.48 -12.42 19.11
N ARG A 25 -3.07 -13.64 18.76
CA ARG A 25 -2.71 -14.68 19.73
C ARG A 25 -1.21 -14.67 19.97
N VAL A 26 -0.80 -14.93 21.22
CA VAL A 26 0.62 -14.92 21.63
C VAL A 26 1.30 -16.28 21.55
N GLN A 27 0.50 -17.35 21.41
CA GLN A 27 0.95 -18.73 21.29
C GLN A 27 0.22 -19.44 20.15
N ASP A 28 0.91 -20.39 19.52
CA ASP A 28 0.30 -21.29 18.57
C ASP A 28 -0.31 -22.50 19.28
N GLY A 29 -1.39 -23.06 18.74
CA GLY A 29 -2.08 -24.15 19.41
C GLY A 29 -3.31 -24.65 18.63
N PRO A 30 -3.84 -25.83 19.01
CA PRO A 30 -5.02 -26.39 18.38
C PRO A 30 -6.26 -25.52 18.68
N ASN A 31 -7.13 -25.39 17.68
CA ASN A 31 -8.38 -24.60 17.76
C ASN A 31 -8.16 -23.14 18.22
N PRO A 32 -7.40 -22.34 17.45
CA PRO A 32 -7.17 -20.94 17.79
C PRO A 32 -8.51 -20.18 17.86
N PRO A 33 -8.62 -19.14 18.71
CA PRO A 33 -9.79 -18.29 18.74
C PRO A 33 -9.99 -17.65 17.36
N LYS A 34 -11.26 -17.60 16.94
CA LYS A 34 -11.64 -17.06 15.64
C LYS A 34 -12.38 -15.76 15.79
N LEU A 35 -12.23 -14.91 14.80
CA LEU A 35 -12.90 -13.62 14.71
C LEU A 35 -13.93 -13.66 13.60
N LYS A 36 -15.17 -13.30 13.94
CA LYS A 36 -16.24 -13.01 12.99
C LYS A 36 -16.46 -11.52 12.93
N ILE A 37 -16.55 -10.98 11.73
CA ILE A 37 -16.77 -9.55 11.50
C ILE A 37 -18.08 -9.41 10.74
N ALA A 38 -18.93 -8.48 11.15
CA ALA A 38 -20.11 -8.08 10.40
C ALA A 38 -20.06 -6.56 10.15
N ILE A 39 -20.36 -6.17 8.91
CA ILE A 39 -20.43 -4.77 8.47
C ILE A 39 -21.83 -4.56 7.89
N ASN A 40 -22.64 -3.69 8.50
CA ASN A 40 -24.06 -3.50 8.18
C ASN A 40 -24.84 -4.82 8.15
N GLY A 41 -24.66 -5.65 9.18
CA GLY A 41 -25.27 -6.98 9.28
C GLY A 41 -24.76 -8.03 8.28
N LYS A 42 -23.85 -7.67 7.35
CA LYS A 42 -23.26 -8.61 6.40
C LYS A 42 -21.99 -9.22 6.98
N GLU A 43 -22.04 -10.53 7.24
CA GLU A 43 -20.90 -11.30 7.73
C GLU A 43 -19.77 -11.36 6.69
N GLN A 44 -18.56 -11.14 7.18
CA GLN A 44 -17.31 -11.40 6.47
C GLN A 44 -16.86 -12.84 6.73
N PRO A 45 -15.99 -13.41 5.88
CA PRO A 45 -15.42 -14.72 6.13
C PRO A 45 -14.77 -14.78 7.52
N GLU A 46 -15.06 -15.86 8.25
CA GLU A 46 -14.42 -16.15 9.54
C GLU A 46 -12.92 -16.32 9.35
N GLN A 47 -12.13 -15.75 10.27
CA GLN A 47 -10.67 -15.84 10.23
C GLN A 47 -10.13 -16.23 11.60
N ASP A 48 -9.08 -17.06 11.58
CA ASP A 48 -8.31 -17.32 12.79
C ASP A 48 -7.63 -16.02 13.25
N ALA A 49 -7.60 -15.79 14.56
CA ALA A 49 -6.82 -14.68 15.08
C ALA A 49 -5.34 -14.83 14.68
N PRO A 50 -4.71 -13.78 14.17
CA PRO A 50 -3.34 -13.87 13.68
C PRO A 50 -2.40 -14.18 14.83
N LEU A 51 -1.44 -15.09 14.60
CA LEU A 51 -0.34 -15.33 15.52
C LEU A 51 0.60 -14.13 15.51
N PHE A 52 1.04 -13.70 16.69
CA PHE A 52 2.06 -12.65 16.80
C PHE A 52 3.39 -13.13 16.22
N ASP A 53 3.75 -12.54 15.10
CA ASP A 53 5.05 -12.77 14.46
C ASP A 53 6.13 -11.96 15.19
N ARG A 54 7.00 -12.67 15.91
CA ARG A 54 8.09 -12.08 16.69
C ARG A 54 9.18 -11.43 15.84
N SER A 55 9.18 -11.62 14.51
CA SER A 55 10.05 -10.87 13.60
C SER A 55 9.60 -9.42 13.41
N HIS A 56 8.38 -9.09 13.81
CA HIS A 56 7.81 -7.74 13.78
C HIS A 56 7.70 -7.14 15.20
N ARG A 57 7.68 -5.81 15.28
CA ARG A 57 7.50 -5.09 16.57
C ARG A 57 6.05 -5.02 17.01
N ASP A 58 5.12 -5.12 16.08
CA ASP A 58 3.69 -5.11 16.34
C ASP A 58 2.98 -6.28 15.68
N ALA A 59 1.75 -6.53 16.16
CA ALA A 59 0.92 -7.58 15.62
C ALA A 59 0.36 -7.15 14.27
N ARG A 60 0.26 -8.08 13.32
CA ARG A 60 -0.50 -7.85 12.09
C ARG A 60 -1.99 -7.72 12.45
N PRO A 61 -2.64 -6.59 12.16
CA PRO A 61 -4.08 -6.46 12.35
C PRO A 61 -4.82 -7.24 11.26
N ILE A 62 -6.08 -7.55 11.52
CA ILE A 62 -7.01 -7.94 10.47
C ILE A 62 -7.64 -6.67 9.92
N CYS A 63 -7.63 -6.53 8.59
CA CYS A 63 -8.17 -5.35 7.91
C CYS A 63 -9.29 -5.75 6.95
N PHE A 64 -10.39 -4.99 6.98
CA PHE A 64 -11.50 -5.13 6.04
C PHE A 64 -11.75 -3.82 5.34
N ALA A 65 -11.91 -3.85 4.03
CA ALA A 65 -12.34 -2.69 3.26
C ALA A 65 -13.77 -2.31 3.68
N LEU A 66 -13.99 -1.03 3.93
CA LEU A 66 -15.30 -0.45 4.22
C LEU A 66 -15.93 0.09 2.94
N PRO A 67 -17.27 0.07 2.84
CA PRO A 67 -17.95 0.78 1.77
C PRO A 67 -17.67 2.29 1.89
N ARG A 68 -17.45 2.97 0.77
CA ARG A 68 -17.31 4.42 0.75
C ARG A 68 -18.63 5.07 1.19
N SER A 69 -18.56 5.93 2.20
CA SER A 69 -19.69 6.79 2.57
C SER A 69 -19.85 7.90 1.52
N PRO A 70 -21.05 8.13 0.95
CA PRO A 70 -21.31 9.31 0.13
C PRO A 70 -21.02 10.57 0.94
N ALA A 71 -20.44 11.60 0.29
CA ALA A 71 -20.07 12.85 0.94
C ALA A 71 -21.22 13.57 1.68
N THR A 72 -22.45 13.25 1.32
CA THR A 72 -23.68 13.84 1.86
C THR A 72 -24.46 12.89 2.77
N SER A 73 -23.95 11.69 3.06
CA SER A 73 -24.69 10.71 3.86
C SER A 73 -24.43 10.92 5.36
N ASP A 74 -25.52 11.10 6.11
CA ASP A 74 -25.55 11.00 7.58
C ASP A 74 -25.64 9.53 8.05
N GLN A 75 -25.45 8.56 7.13
CA GLN A 75 -25.63 7.15 7.45
C GLN A 75 -24.51 6.65 8.36
N SER A 76 -24.92 6.10 9.51
CA SER A 76 -24.04 5.30 10.36
C SER A 76 -23.98 3.88 9.83
N ILE A 77 -22.80 3.27 9.92
CA ILE A 77 -22.62 1.85 9.67
C ILE A 77 -22.60 1.09 10.99
N GLU A 78 -23.12 -0.13 10.97
CA GLU A 78 -22.99 -1.06 12.07
C GLU A 78 -21.72 -1.90 11.88
N LEU A 79 -20.86 -1.90 12.91
CA LEU A 79 -19.66 -2.73 12.96
C LEU A 79 -19.78 -3.67 14.15
N ALA A 80 -19.71 -4.97 13.90
CA ALA A 80 -19.66 -5.97 14.95
C ALA A 80 -18.46 -6.89 14.76
N VAL A 81 -17.74 -7.15 15.84
CA VAL A 81 -16.66 -8.13 15.89
C VAL A 81 -16.93 -9.10 17.04
N SER A 82 -17.01 -10.38 16.71
CA SER A 82 -17.27 -11.46 17.65
C SER A 82 -16.05 -12.36 17.76
N GLN A 83 -15.52 -12.51 18.98
CA GLN A 83 -14.56 -13.55 19.31
C GLN A 83 -15.32 -14.83 19.61
N MET A 84 -15.14 -15.81 18.74
CA MET A 84 -15.64 -17.16 18.96
C MET A 84 -14.83 -17.83 20.07
N PRO A 85 -15.46 -18.73 20.86
CA PRO A 85 -14.74 -19.53 21.83
C PRO A 85 -13.59 -20.29 21.17
N GLY A 86 -12.41 -20.23 21.78
CA GLY A 86 -11.21 -20.95 21.36
C GLY A 86 -10.61 -21.73 22.53
N ASN A 87 -9.44 -22.35 22.31
CA ASN A 87 -8.69 -22.96 23.41
C ASN A 87 -8.14 -21.88 24.36
N ASP A 88 -8.35 -22.05 25.67
CA ASP A 88 -7.85 -21.16 26.73
C ASP A 88 -6.31 -21.07 26.75
N GLU A 89 -5.61 -22.08 26.22
CA GLU A 89 -4.15 -22.08 26.03
C GLU A 89 -3.67 -21.12 24.93
N THR A 90 -4.60 -20.60 24.11
CA THR A 90 -4.32 -19.66 23.02
C THR A 90 -5.02 -18.31 23.24
N PRO A 91 -4.67 -17.55 24.30
CA PRO A 91 -5.38 -16.34 24.64
C PRO A 91 -5.26 -15.28 23.54
N LEU A 92 -6.37 -14.59 23.29
CA LEU A 92 -6.45 -13.47 22.36
C LEU A 92 -6.13 -12.16 23.09
N VAL A 93 -5.19 -11.40 22.54
CA VAL A 93 -4.84 -10.06 23.02
C VAL A 93 -5.48 -9.03 22.10
N TRP A 94 -6.41 -8.25 22.65
CA TRP A 94 -7.03 -7.11 21.99
C TRP A 94 -6.17 -5.84 22.18
N ARG A 95 -5.97 -5.09 21.10
CA ARG A 95 -5.27 -3.80 21.09
C ARG A 95 -6.17 -2.67 20.64
N CYS A 96 -6.89 -2.86 19.53
CA CYS A 96 -7.79 -1.83 19.01
C CYS A 96 -8.88 -2.41 18.12
N LEU A 97 -9.95 -1.62 18.00
CA LEU A 97 -10.96 -1.73 16.97
C LEU A 97 -11.19 -0.31 16.46
N THR A 98 -10.67 0.01 15.28
CA THR A 98 -10.72 1.37 14.75
C THR A 98 -11.07 1.38 13.28
N VAL A 99 -11.62 2.50 12.83
CA VAL A 99 -11.72 2.83 11.42
C VAL A 99 -10.50 3.66 11.03
N SER A 100 -10.01 3.49 9.80
CA SER A 100 -8.88 4.22 9.26
C SER A 100 -9.12 4.58 7.79
N ARG A 101 -8.57 5.73 7.39
CA ARG A 101 -8.50 6.18 6.00
C ARG A 101 -7.46 5.40 5.19
N THR A 102 -6.38 4.99 5.85
CA THR A 102 -5.25 4.30 5.22
C THR A 102 -5.08 2.90 5.77
N HIS A 103 -4.59 2.01 4.91
CA HIS A 103 -4.28 0.65 5.29
C HIS A 103 -3.01 0.64 6.19
N PRO A 104 -3.01 0.04 7.40
CA PRO A 104 -1.93 0.20 8.39
C PRO A 104 -0.57 -0.37 7.95
N PHE A 105 -0.57 -1.31 7.01
CA PHE A 105 0.64 -1.96 6.48
C PHE A 105 0.83 -1.84 4.96
N LEU A 106 -0.03 -1.07 4.27
CA LEU A 106 0.06 -0.82 2.84
C LEU A 106 -0.15 0.67 2.59
N ARG A 107 0.81 1.31 1.94
CA ARG A 107 0.64 2.68 1.45
C ARG A 107 0.56 2.62 -0.06
N CYS A 108 -0.63 2.87 -0.62
CA CYS A 108 -0.77 3.16 -2.03
C CYS A 108 -0.12 4.52 -2.32
N LEU A 109 0.77 4.57 -3.32
CA LEU A 109 1.28 5.82 -3.92
C LEU A 109 0.62 6.07 -5.28
N PHE A 110 0.30 5.00 -6.00
CA PHE A 110 -0.52 5.01 -7.21
C PHE A 110 -1.15 3.64 -7.43
N ASP A 111 -2.48 3.61 -7.57
CA ASP A 111 -3.28 2.46 -8.01
C ASP A 111 -4.71 2.92 -8.36
N GLU A 112 -5.31 2.27 -9.34
CA GLU A 112 -6.69 2.49 -9.74
C GLU A 112 -7.70 1.89 -8.75
N ILE A 113 -7.40 0.79 -8.09
CA ILE A 113 -8.41 -0.02 -7.36
C ILE A 113 -8.87 0.67 -6.09
N ASP A 114 -8.02 1.51 -5.49
CA ASP A 114 -8.47 2.41 -4.43
C ASP A 114 -9.53 3.41 -4.92
N ASN A 115 -9.87 3.44 -6.22
CA ASN A 115 -10.83 4.34 -6.89
C ASN A 115 -11.90 3.58 -7.71
N ALA A 116 -12.93 3.07 -7.01
CA ALA A 116 -14.20 2.61 -7.60
C ALA A 116 -14.76 3.59 -8.68
N PRO A 117 -15.55 3.10 -9.66
CA PRO A 117 -15.83 3.72 -10.99
C PRO A 117 -16.46 5.13 -11.04
N ASN A 118 -16.66 5.79 -9.91
CA ASN A 118 -17.20 7.14 -9.81
C ASN A 118 -16.23 8.14 -9.14
N ALA A 119 -14.96 7.79 -8.94
CA ALA A 119 -13.95 8.72 -8.42
C ALA A 119 -13.42 9.62 -9.55
N ALA A 120 -13.59 10.94 -9.41
CA ALA A 120 -13.08 11.92 -10.36
C ALA A 120 -11.54 12.02 -10.41
N SER A 121 -10.80 11.22 -9.62
CA SER A 121 -9.34 11.16 -9.66
C SER A 121 -8.82 9.77 -9.28
N PRO A 122 -7.92 9.15 -10.08
CA PRO A 122 -7.28 7.86 -9.79
C PRO A 122 -6.15 7.94 -8.74
N LEU A 123 -5.94 9.10 -8.13
CA LEU A 123 -4.84 9.37 -7.20
C LEU A 123 -5.36 9.56 -5.78
N PRO A 124 -4.73 9.00 -4.74
CA PRO A 124 -5.06 9.36 -3.37
C PRO A 124 -4.69 10.84 -3.13
N LEU A 125 -5.68 11.73 -3.18
CA LEU A 125 -5.53 13.19 -3.00
C LEU A 125 -4.87 13.57 -1.66
N GLU A 126 -4.83 12.66 -0.70
CA GLU A 126 -4.13 12.82 0.58
C GLU A 126 -2.60 12.66 0.48
N LEU A 127 -2.08 12.14 -0.63
CA LEU A 127 -0.63 12.01 -0.85
C LEU A 127 -0.03 13.31 -1.34
N PHE A 128 -0.62 13.96 -2.33
CA PHE A 128 0.01 15.10 -3.00
C PHE A 128 -0.16 16.37 -2.15
N GLY A 129 0.91 17.17 -2.01
CA GLY A 129 0.89 18.46 -1.31
C GLY A 129 0.02 19.51 -2.00
N GLU A 130 0.34 20.79 -1.90
CA GLU A 130 -0.31 21.84 -2.72
C GLU A 130 -0.02 21.71 -4.22
N ALA A 131 0.85 20.78 -4.62
CA ALA A 131 1.08 20.45 -6.02
C ALA A 131 -0.10 19.63 -6.56
N ASP A 132 -0.55 19.99 -7.77
CA ASP A 132 -1.62 19.26 -8.43
C ASP A 132 -1.27 17.77 -8.55
N PRO A 133 -2.21 16.87 -8.24
CA PRO A 133 -2.04 15.45 -8.49
C PRO A 133 -1.68 15.24 -9.97
N PRO A 134 -0.83 14.26 -10.33
CA PRO A 134 -0.40 14.04 -11.72
C PRO A 134 -1.48 13.49 -12.67
N VAL A 135 -2.68 14.07 -12.64
CA VAL A 135 -3.85 13.67 -13.43
C VAL A 135 -3.56 13.74 -14.93
N ALA A 136 -2.79 14.74 -15.37
CA ALA A 136 -2.37 14.88 -16.77
C ALA A 136 -1.52 13.71 -17.28
N ASN A 137 -0.88 12.97 -16.37
CA ASN A 137 -0.05 11.81 -16.67
C ASN A 137 -0.83 10.49 -16.61
N ILE A 138 -2.10 10.49 -16.21
CA ILE A 138 -2.87 9.24 -16.17
C ILE A 138 -3.43 8.96 -17.56
N ARG A 139 -3.30 7.71 -18.00
CA ARG A 139 -3.84 7.21 -19.28
C ARG A 139 -4.68 5.98 -19.03
N THR A 140 -5.84 5.89 -19.69
CA THR A 140 -6.81 4.80 -19.55
C THR A 140 -6.80 3.83 -20.73
N GLU A 141 -5.72 3.82 -21.51
CA GLU A 141 -5.59 2.95 -22.68
C GLU A 141 -5.37 1.50 -22.23
N ASN A 142 -5.78 0.50 -23.05
CA ASN A 142 -5.77 -0.97 -22.83
C ASN A 142 -4.37 -1.58 -22.56
N ALA A 143 -3.61 -0.96 -21.67
CA ALA A 143 -2.19 -1.11 -21.53
C ALA A 143 -1.73 -1.00 -20.07
N ALA A 144 -2.63 -0.82 -19.09
CA ALA A 144 -2.30 -0.87 -17.65
C ALA A 144 -1.79 -2.25 -17.24
N ASN A 145 -0.98 -2.33 -16.18
CA ASN A 145 -0.58 -3.62 -15.62
C ASN A 145 -1.80 -4.27 -14.97
N TRP A 146 -2.60 -3.44 -14.28
CA TRP A 146 -3.80 -3.92 -13.62
C TRP A 146 -4.79 -2.78 -13.40
N GLY A 147 -6.07 -3.07 -13.65
CA GLY A 147 -7.11 -2.05 -13.82
C GLY A 147 -7.17 -1.57 -15.28
N SER A 148 -7.62 -0.33 -15.45
CA SER A 148 -7.83 0.38 -16.71
C SER A 148 -6.83 1.51 -16.95
N SER A 149 -5.99 1.88 -15.99
CA SER A 149 -5.17 3.09 -16.02
C SER A 149 -3.75 2.92 -15.49
N HIS A 150 -2.84 3.77 -15.97
CA HIS A 150 -1.43 3.79 -15.58
C HIS A 150 -0.87 5.22 -15.64
N LEU A 151 0.27 5.43 -15.00
CA LEU A 151 1.05 6.66 -15.11
C LEU A 151 1.90 6.62 -16.39
N TYR A 152 1.73 7.61 -17.24
CA TYR A 152 2.53 7.93 -18.41
C TYR A 152 3.54 9.02 -18.06
N VAL A 153 4.83 8.70 -18.19
CA VAL A 153 5.94 9.63 -17.93
C VAL A 153 6.60 9.94 -19.27
N PRO A 154 6.40 11.15 -19.83
CA PRO A 154 7.07 11.57 -21.06
C PRO A 154 8.60 11.57 -20.92
N PRO A 155 9.33 11.56 -22.04
CA PRO A 155 10.73 11.98 -22.06
C PRO A 155 10.87 13.39 -21.47
N ASP A 156 11.96 13.64 -20.74
CA ASP A 156 12.33 14.95 -20.18
C ASP A 156 11.34 15.61 -19.20
N GLU A 157 10.22 14.95 -18.87
CA GLU A 157 9.23 15.45 -17.92
C GLU A 157 9.08 14.48 -16.71
N PRO A 158 10.00 14.57 -15.73
CA PRO A 158 9.93 13.79 -14.51
C PRO A 158 8.60 13.93 -13.77
N LEU A 159 8.03 12.80 -13.38
CA LEU A 159 6.80 12.76 -12.61
C LEU A 159 7.08 12.58 -11.12
N ARG A 160 6.88 13.63 -10.33
CA ARG A 160 7.12 13.58 -8.87
C ARG A 160 5.87 13.14 -8.11
N LEU A 161 5.97 12.02 -7.41
CA LEU A 161 5.00 11.57 -6.41
C LEU A 161 5.42 12.07 -5.03
N ALA A 162 5.02 13.30 -4.69
CA ALA A 162 5.28 13.90 -3.38
C ALA A 162 4.26 13.40 -2.34
N VAL A 163 4.69 13.26 -1.09
CA VAL A 163 3.84 12.87 0.03
C VAL A 163 3.66 14.01 1.04
N LYS A 164 2.44 14.25 1.51
CA LYS A 164 2.12 15.32 2.49
C LYS A 164 2.90 15.18 3.79
N GLN A 165 3.12 13.94 4.20
CA GLN A 165 3.89 13.60 5.40
C GLN A 165 5.00 12.65 4.99
N PRO A 166 6.25 12.90 5.44
CA PRO A 166 7.35 11.99 5.18
C PRO A 166 7.05 10.57 5.64
N ILE A 167 7.45 9.61 4.80
CA ILE A 167 7.24 8.20 5.05
C ILE A 167 8.50 7.59 5.68
N ALA A 168 8.34 6.97 6.84
CA ALA A 168 9.42 6.32 7.56
C ALA A 168 9.81 4.97 6.92
N ILE A 169 11.09 4.83 6.57
CA ILE A 169 11.69 3.56 6.12
C ILE A 169 12.49 2.93 7.26
N ARG A 170 12.21 1.66 7.59
CA ARG A 170 12.78 0.95 8.76
C ARG A 170 13.19 -0.47 8.43
N ASN A 171 14.13 -1.01 9.20
CA ASN A 171 14.51 -2.44 9.12
C ASN A 171 13.36 -3.35 9.58
N VAL A 172 12.73 -2.99 10.70
CA VAL A 172 11.60 -3.70 11.31
C VAL A 172 10.47 -2.68 11.54
N PRO A 173 9.63 -2.43 10.53
CA PRO A 173 8.65 -1.35 10.56
C PRO A 173 7.50 -1.59 11.56
N ASN A 174 7.06 -0.53 12.24
CA ASN A 174 5.77 -0.49 12.94
C ASN A 174 4.61 -0.17 11.97
N TRP A 175 3.37 -0.13 12.47
CA TRP A 175 2.20 0.37 11.72
C TRP A 175 2.47 1.80 11.22
N GLY A 176 2.20 2.03 9.93
CA GLY A 176 2.47 3.31 9.26
C GLY A 176 3.94 3.55 8.89
N GLU A 177 4.86 2.63 9.20
CA GLU A 177 6.24 2.63 8.70
C GLU A 177 6.38 1.54 7.62
N PHE A 178 7.41 1.63 6.78
CA PHE A 178 7.55 0.75 5.62
C PHE A 178 8.99 0.30 5.39
N ARG A 179 9.16 -0.70 4.52
CA ARG A 179 10.47 -1.22 4.10
C ARG A 179 10.51 -1.58 2.62
N PHE A 180 9.44 -2.14 2.09
CA PHE A 180 9.42 -2.64 0.72
C PHE A 180 8.62 -1.72 -0.18
N LEU A 181 9.10 -1.52 -1.40
CA LEU A 181 8.39 -0.89 -2.51
C LEU A 181 8.00 -1.96 -3.52
N ARG A 182 6.74 -1.98 -3.95
CA ARG A 182 6.30 -2.70 -5.15
C ARG A 182 5.90 -1.69 -6.20
N LEU A 183 6.29 -1.95 -7.44
CA LEU A 183 5.81 -1.23 -8.61
C LEU A 183 5.74 -2.15 -9.83
N ALA A 184 4.89 -1.78 -10.77
CA ALA A 184 4.90 -2.28 -12.14
C ALA A 184 5.49 -1.18 -13.04
N MET A 185 6.37 -1.58 -13.95
CA MET A 185 6.96 -0.69 -14.94
C MET A 185 6.92 -1.33 -16.32
N ARG A 186 6.76 -0.50 -17.34
CA ARG A 186 6.77 -0.91 -18.74
C ARG A 186 7.37 0.19 -19.60
N LYS A 187 8.14 -0.21 -20.61
CA LYS A 187 8.75 0.72 -21.56
C LYS A 187 8.78 0.10 -22.95
N PRO A 188 7.71 0.27 -23.76
CA PRO A 188 7.50 -0.50 -24.98
C PRO A 188 8.65 -0.46 -25.99
N GLU A 189 9.30 0.70 -26.10
CA GLU A 189 10.41 0.96 -27.02
C GLU A 189 11.80 0.60 -26.42
N GLY A 190 11.81 -0.03 -25.24
CA GLY A 190 13.03 -0.38 -24.51
C GLY A 190 13.75 0.83 -23.91
N GLY A 191 15.04 0.69 -23.61
CA GLY A 191 15.84 1.77 -23.03
C GLY A 191 15.92 1.74 -21.50
N LYS A 192 15.96 2.91 -20.88
CA LYS A 192 16.20 3.09 -19.44
C LYS A 192 15.15 3.97 -18.76
N LEU A 193 14.85 3.66 -17.51
CA LEU A 193 14.03 4.49 -16.64
C LEU A 193 14.64 4.52 -15.24
N GLN A 194 14.21 5.48 -14.42
CA GLN A 194 14.64 5.55 -13.02
C GLN A 194 13.55 6.03 -12.07
N LEU A 195 13.70 5.61 -10.81
CA LEU A 195 13.00 6.14 -9.65
C LEU A 195 14.01 6.91 -8.79
N VAL A 196 13.77 8.19 -8.56
CA VAL A 196 14.59 9.01 -7.66
C VAL A 196 13.84 9.18 -6.34
N ILE A 197 14.37 8.60 -5.27
CA ILE A 197 13.78 8.66 -3.94
C ILE A 197 14.44 9.80 -3.17
N GLN A 198 13.65 10.80 -2.77
CA GLN A 198 14.12 11.96 -2.01
C GLN A 198 13.97 11.70 -0.50
N ARG A 199 15.07 11.84 0.23
CA ARG A 199 15.11 11.76 1.70
C ARG A 199 14.96 13.15 2.32
N VAL A 200 14.44 13.17 3.54
CA VAL A 200 14.25 14.40 4.32
C VAL A 200 15.52 14.79 5.07
N ASP A 201 16.12 13.84 5.80
CA ASP A 201 17.25 14.12 6.70
C ASP A 201 18.28 12.97 6.71
N PRO A 202 19.52 13.20 6.22
CA PRO A 202 19.94 14.39 5.48
C PRO A 202 19.22 14.49 4.12
N PRO A 203 18.99 15.70 3.59
CA PRO A 203 18.30 15.89 2.31
C PRO A 203 19.18 15.42 1.15
N THR A 204 18.94 14.18 0.73
CA THR A 204 19.71 13.49 -0.31
C THR A 204 18.76 12.66 -1.16
N SER A 205 19.18 12.30 -2.37
CA SER A 205 18.41 11.44 -3.25
C SER A 205 19.16 10.15 -3.56
N VAL A 206 18.41 9.08 -3.85
CA VAL A 206 18.95 7.84 -4.40
C VAL A 206 18.18 7.48 -5.66
N ALA A 207 18.91 7.24 -6.74
CA ALA A 207 18.35 6.76 -7.99
C ALA A 207 18.33 5.23 -8.02
N LEU A 208 17.17 4.65 -8.35
CA LEU A 208 16.98 3.24 -8.66
C LEU A 208 16.75 3.11 -10.17
N VAL A 209 17.65 2.46 -10.89
CA VAL A 209 17.66 2.44 -12.36
C VAL A 209 17.28 1.07 -12.91
N ALA A 210 16.46 1.06 -13.96
CA ALA A 210 16.08 -0.12 -14.71
C ALA A 210 16.41 0.01 -16.19
N GLY A 211 16.80 -1.12 -16.79
CA GLY A 211 17.16 -1.24 -18.20
C GLY A 211 18.56 -1.81 -18.38
N GLU A 212 18.92 -2.12 -19.62
CA GLU A 212 20.25 -2.67 -19.93
C GLU A 212 21.37 -1.67 -19.65
N LYS A 213 22.55 -2.20 -19.32
CA LYS A 213 23.79 -1.49 -19.03
C LYS A 213 23.75 -0.74 -17.70
N GLN A 214 24.87 -0.83 -16.97
CA GLN A 214 25.03 -0.17 -15.68
C GLN A 214 24.75 1.34 -15.78
N PRO A 215 24.15 1.96 -14.74
CA PRO A 215 24.03 3.41 -14.68
C PRO A 215 25.40 4.08 -14.76
N ALA A 216 25.46 5.25 -15.38
CA ALA A 216 26.68 6.06 -15.44
C ALA A 216 27.00 6.74 -14.10
N ASP A 217 25.98 6.92 -13.24
CA ASP A 217 26.13 7.43 -11.89
C ASP A 217 26.49 6.28 -10.93
N GLU A 218 27.64 6.39 -10.28
CA GLU A 218 28.13 5.42 -9.30
C GLU A 218 27.25 5.33 -8.03
N ASN A 219 26.45 6.36 -7.76
CA ASN A 219 25.52 6.39 -6.63
C ASN A 219 24.17 5.76 -6.96
N ALA A 220 23.88 5.51 -8.25
CA ALA A 220 22.65 4.85 -8.66
C ALA A 220 22.69 3.35 -8.30
N ARG A 221 21.56 2.85 -7.80
CA ARG A 221 21.35 1.43 -7.53
C ARG A 221 20.60 0.81 -8.68
N VAL A 222 20.95 -0.42 -9.02
CA VAL A 222 20.25 -1.13 -10.10
C VAL A 222 19.07 -1.91 -9.53
N MET A 223 17.87 -1.61 -10.01
CA MET A 223 16.65 -2.35 -9.66
C MET A 223 16.29 -3.44 -10.69
N TRP A 224 16.71 -3.28 -11.95
CA TRP A 224 16.48 -4.25 -13.02
C TRP A 224 17.54 -4.13 -14.13
N GLN A 225 18.13 -5.26 -14.55
CA GLN A 225 19.27 -5.28 -15.48
C GLN A 225 18.96 -5.86 -16.86
N GLN A 226 17.72 -6.33 -17.08
CA GLN A 226 17.32 -6.89 -18.37
C GLN A 226 16.73 -5.79 -19.26
N PRO A 227 16.70 -5.99 -20.59
CA PRO A 227 16.00 -5.08 -21.48
C PRO A 227 14.54 -4.90 -21.06
N LEU A 228 14.11 -3.64 -21.07
CA LEU A 228 12.71 -3.27 -20.93
C LEU A 228 12.01 -3.45 -22.28
N GLY A 229 10.69 -3.56 -22.27
CA GLY A 229 9.94 -3.73 -23.50
C GLY A 229 8.44 -3.61 -23.31
N LYS A 230 7.73 -4.34 -24.17
CA LYS A 230 6.27 -4.29 -24.28
C LYS A 230 5.55 -4.95 -23.12
N ASP A 231 6.20 -5.78 -22.33
CA ASP A 231 5.59 -6.45 -21.19
C ASP A 231 5.77 -5.65 -19.90
N TRP A 232 4.79 -5.78 -19.01
CA TRP A 232 4.89 -5.22 -17.66
C TRP A 232 5.83 -6.05 -16.80
N ILE A 233 6.70 -5.36 -16.08
CA ILE A 233 7.61 -5.95 -15.11
C ILE A 233 7.16 -5.49 -13.73
N VAL A 234 6.70 -6.42 -12.90
CA VAL A 234 6.38 -6.17 -11.50
C VAL A 234 7.59 -6.52 -10.65
N LEU A 235 8.10 -5.56 -9.88
CA LEU A 235 9.24 -5.76 -9.01
C LEU A 235 8.90 -5.39 -7.57
N THR A 236 9.58 -6.04 -6.62
CA THR A 236 9.57 -5.67 -5.21
C THR A 236 10.99 -5.35 -4.78
N ARG A 237 11.19 -4.18 -4.17
CA ARG A 237 12.50 -3.67 -3.75
C ARG A 237 12.54 -3.45 -2.25
N ASP A 238 13.64 -3.86 -1.62
CA ASP A 238 13.91 -3.57 -0.20
C ASP A 238 14.55 -2.18 -0.07
N LEU A 239 13.73 -1.18 0.27
CA LEU A 239 14.19 0.20 0.41
C LEU A 239 15.13 0.37 1.60
N TYR A 240 14.99 -0.42 2.68
CA TYR A 240 15.93 -0.33 3.79
C TYR A 240 17.32 -0.81 3.38
N ALA A 241 17.41 -1.87 2.59
CA ALA A 241 18.69 -2.34 2.06
C ALA A 241 19.36 -1.30 1.14
N ASP A 242 18.57 -0.55 0.37
CA ASP A 242 19.10 0.49 -0.53
C ASP A 242 19.41 1.81 0.17
N LEU A 243 18.59 2.19 1.14
CA LEU A 243 18.58 3.55 1.70
C LEU A 243 19.07 3.63 3.15
N GLY A 244 18.99 2.53 3.90
CA GLY A 244 19.09 2.52 5.35
C GLY A 244 17.84 3.09 6.02
N GLU A 245 17.96 3.38 7.32
CA GLU A 245 16.91 4.05 8.08
C GLU A 245 16.82 5.52 7.64
N CYS A 246 15.64 5.94 7.17
CA CYS A 246 15.42 7.32 6.73
C CYS A 246 13.93 7.70 6.74
N GLN A 247 13.64 8.93 6.34
CA GLN A 247 12.31 9.36 5.93
C GLN A 247 12.36 9.81 4.48
N ILE A 248 11.35 9.43 3.69
CA ILE A 248 11.23 9.81 2.27
C ILE A 248 10.05 10.76 2.08
N GLU A 249 10.22 11.79 1.25
CA GLU A 249 9.20 12.81 0.98
C GLU A 249 8.66 12.78 -0.45
N SER A 250 9.38 12.12 -1.36
CA SER A 250 8.88 11.90 -2.71
C SER A 250 9.58 10.76 -3.43
N ILE A 251 8.88 10.19 -4.42
CA ILE A 251 9.45 9.32 -5.44
C ILE A 251 9.23 10.00 -6.79
N THR A 252 10.30 10.28 -7.52
CA THR A 252 10.23 10.85 -8.87
C THR A 252 10.44 9.77 -9.92
N LEU A 253 9.48 9.58 -10.79
CA LEU A 253 9.53 8.65 -11.91
C LEU A 253 10.09 9.36 -13.13
N GLN A 254 11.04 8.75 -13.83
CA GLN A 254 11.70 9.37 -14.97
C GLN A 254 11.97 8.38 -16.09
N SER A 255 11.73 8.84 -17.31
CA SER A 255 12.37 8.26 -18.48
C SER A 255 13.77 8.84 -18.66
N LEU A 256 14.76 8.01 -19.00
CA LEU A 256 16.16 8.42 -19.21
C LEU A 256 16.57 8.51 -20.68
N ASP A 257 15.61 8.40 -21.59
CA ASP A 257 15.81 8.48 -23.02
C ASP A 257 14.57 9.10 -23.69
N ASP A 258 14.62 9.24 -25.01
CA ASP A 258 13.62 9.92 -25.82
C ASP A 258 12.27 9.18 -25.93
N GLN A 259 12.07 8.08 -25.20
CA GLN A 259 10.84 7.29 -25.20
C GLN A 259 10.13 7.35 -23.85
N PRO A 260 8.78 7.37 -23.81
CA PRO A 260 8.05 7.45 -22.55
C PRO A 260 8.21 6.17 -21.72
N ALA A 261 8.03 6.31 -20.40
CA ALA A 261 7.97 5.19 -19.46
C ALA A 261 6.58 5.11 -18.82
N LEU A 262 6.12 3.89 -18.56
CA LEU A 262 4.81 3.62 -17.97
C LEU A 262 5.01 2.99 -16.59
N PHE A 263 4.22 3.44 -15.61
CA PHE A 263 4.26 2.93 -14.24
C PHE A 263 2.86 2.65 -13.72
N ASP A 264 2.75 1.64 -12.86
CA ASP A 264 1.49 1.21 -12.27
C ASP A 264 1.77 0.49 -10.93
N HIS A 265 0.75 0.22 -10.12
CA HIS A 265 0.85 -0.57 -8.87
C HIS A 265 1.96 -0.13 -7.91
N ILE A 266 2.06 1.17 -7.61
CA ILE A 266 3.14 1.71 -6.76
C ILE A 266 2.68 1.69 -5.30
N TYR A 267 3.24 0.77 -4.51
CA TYR A 267 2.89 0.60 -3.08
C TYR A 267 4.12 0.47 -2.20
N LEU A 268 3.99 0.92 -0.96
CA LEU A 268 4.91 0.58 0.12
C LEU A 268 4.27 -0.43 1.08
N SER A 269 5.07 -1.31 1.65
CA SER A 269 4.65 -2.26 2.68
C SER A 269 5.72 -2.49 3.75
N ARG A 270 5.33 -3.14 4.86
CA ARG A 270 6.28 -3.52 5.92
C ARG A 270 7.05 -4.78 5.56
N GLY A 271 6.38 -5.74 4.94
CA GLY A 271 6.95 -6.99 4.47
C GLY A 271 6.42 -7.39 3.08
N PRO A 272 7.09 -8.28 2.33
CA PRO A 272 6.62 -8.69 1.00
C PRO A 272 5.24 -9.35 1.01
N GLY A 273 4.91 -10.08 2.09
CA GLY A 273 3.61 -10.74 2.25
C GLY A 273 2.43 -9.78 2.51
N ASP A 274 2.71 -8.52 2.85
CA ASP A 274 1.67 -7.50 3.02
C ASP A 274 1.05 -7.10 1.68
N PHE A 275 1.78 -7.21 0.56
CA PHE A 275 1.23 -6.94 -0.77
C PHE A 275 0.13 -7.91 -1.21
N ASN A 276 -0.03 -9.06 -0.53
CA ASN A 276 -1.19 -9.93 -0.75
C ASN A 276 -2.51 -9.29 -0.27
N GLY A 277 -2.42 -8.22 0.53
CA GLY A 277 -3.56 -7.41 0.96
C GLY A 277 -3.91 -6.28 -0.01
N ILE A 278 -3.18 -6.11 -1.11
CA ILE A 278 -3.61 -5.21 -2.19
C ILE A 278 -5.01 -5.69 -2.64
N PRO A 279 -6.03 -4.83 -2.64
CA PRO A 279 -7.36 -5.22 -3.07
C PRO A 279 -7.28 -5.86 -4.46
N ASN A 280 -7.62 -7.13 -4.59
CA ASN A 280 -7.78 -7.73 -5.91
C ASN A 280 -8.93 -6.99 -6.59
N ALA A 281 -8.66 -6.25 -7.66
CA ALA A 281 -9.73 -5.78 -8.54
C ALA A 281 -10.53 -7.01 -8.95
N ARG A 282 -11.81 -7.02 -8.63
CA ARG A 282 -12.77 -7.92 -9.25
C ARG A 282 -13.24 -7.31 -10.54
#